data_AF-A0A9D7RFJ1-F1
#
_entry.id   AF-A0A9D7RFJ1-F1
#
_cell.length_a   1.000
_cell.length_b   1.000
_cell.length_c   1.000
_cell.angle_alpha   90.00
_cell.angle_beta   90.00
_cell.angle_gamma   90.00
#
_symmetry.space_group_name_H-M   'P 1'
#
loop_
_entity.id
_entity.type
_entity.pdbx_description
1 polymer ?
#
loop_
_entity_poly.entity_id
_entity_poly.type
_entity_poly.pdbx_seq_one_letter_code
_entity_poly.pdbx_strand_id
1 'polypeptide(L)'
;MHRQGIIELLRRTFDGAAWHGPSVMDTLRKVTTDQLGQRDVDSHSLIEMVEHMTAWRRFAVEKLRGNTTYDVDATANYPKVDPTKKVGSSPSTV
;
A
#
# COMPACT_ATOMS: atom_id res chain seq x y z
N MET A 1 3.18 22.38 -17.28
CA MET A 1 1.89 22.28 -16.56
C MET A 1 1.43 20.85 -16.27
N HIS A 2 1.71 19.84 -17.11
CA HIS A 2 1.23 18.45 -16.91
C HIS A 2 1.78 17.70 -15.68
N ARG A 3 3.07 17.86 -15.33
CA ARG A 3 3.71 17.10 -14.24
C ARG A 3 3.10 17.37 -12.86
N GLN A 4 2.82 18.63 -12.57
CA GLN A 4 2.28 19.02 -11.26
C GLN A 4 0.84 18.53 -11.06
N GLY A 5 0.05 18.45 -12.13
CA GLY A 5 -1.30 17.89 -12.08
C GLY A 5 -1.30 16.41 -11.70
N ILE A 6 -0.39 15.62 -12.28
CA ILE A 6 -0.26 14.19 -11.96
C ILE A 6 0.22 14.00 -10.51
N ILE A 7 1.21 14.78 -10.06
CA ILE A 7 1.71 14.70 -8.68
C ILE A 7 0.57 14.99 -7.69
N GLU A 8 -0.20 16.06 -7.95
CA GLU A 8 -1.30 16.43 -7.06
C GLU A 8 -2.44 15.40 -7.08
N LEU A 9 -2.75 14.83 -8.25
CA LEU A 9 -3.75 13.76 -8.37
C LEU A 9 -3.35 12.51 -7.57
N LEU A 10 -2.08 12.09 -7.66
CA LEU A 10 -1.57 10.96 -6.90
C LEU A 10 -1.58 11.25 -5.38
N ARG A 11 -1.22 12.47 -4.98
CA ARG A 11 -1.25 12.90 -3.58
C ARG A 11 -2.67 12.86 -3.02
N ARG A 12 -3.63 13.44 -3.73
CA ARG A 12 -5.04 13.50 -3.30
C ARG A 12 -5.72 12.14 -3.28
N THR A 13 -5.43 11.29 -4.26
CA THR A 13 -5.95 9.92 -4.30
C THR A 13 -5.46 9.09 -3.10
N PHE A 14 -4.21 9.32 -2.67
CA PHE A 14 -3.65 8.61 -1.53
C PHE A 14 -4.11 9.17 -0.17
N ASP A 15 -3.97 10.48 0.05
CA ASP A 15 -4.26 11.12 1.34
C ASP A 15 -4.75 12.57 1.14
N GLY A 16 -6.04 12.70 0.81
CA GLY A 16 -6.68 13.99 0.58
C GLY A 16 -8.03 13.89 -0.12
N ALA A 17 -8.48 15.00 -0.69
CA ALA A 17 -9.73 15.03 -1.46
C ALA A 17 -9.53 14.38 -2.84
N ALA A 18 -9.67 13.05 -2.89
CA ALA A 18 -9.65 12.28 -4.12
C ALA A 18 -10.74 12.76 -5.09
N TRP A 19 -10.50 12.59 -6.38
CA TRP A 19 -11.45 12.98 -7.43
C TRP A 19 -12.77 12.20 -7.37
N HIS A 20 -12.74 10.98 -6.82
CA HIS A 20 -13.88 10.09 -6.67
C HIS A 20 -13.72 9.27 -5.39
N GLY A 21 -14.75 9.29 -4.54
CA GLY A 21 -14.77 8.54 -3.28
C GLY A 21 -13.78 9.04 -2.23
N PRO A 22 -13.68 8.33 -1.08
CA PRO A 22 -12.66 8.60 -0.07
C PRO A 22 -11.26 8.26 -0.62
N SER A 23 -10.24 8.97 -0.12
CA SER A 23 -8.85 8.57 -0.39
C SER A 23 -8.52 7.22 0.26
N VAL A 24 -7.39 6.64 -0.14
CA VAL A 24 -6.86 5.40 0.47
C VAL A 24 -6.74 5.57 1.98
N MET A 25 -6.11 6.66 2.45
CA MET A 25 -5.92 6.89 3.87
C MET A 25 -7.23 7.18 4.62
N ASP A 26 -8.19 7.88 4.00
CA ASP A 26 -9.51 8.08 4.62
C ASP A 26 -10.29 6.78 4.80
N THR A 27 -10.07 5.82 3.91
CA THR A 27 -10.65 4.47 4.01
C THR A 27 -9.94 3.68 5.11
N LEU A 28 -8.60 3.63 5.08
CA LEU A 28 -7.80 2.86 6.04
C LEU A 28 -7.92 3.37 7.48
N ARG A 29 -8.11 4.67 7.70
CA ARG A 29 -8.34 5.24 9.04
C ARG A 29 -9.60 4.71 9.74
N LYS A 30 -10.54 4.14 8.98
CA LYS A 30 -11.80 3.59 9.51
C LYS A 30 -11.74 2.08 9.76
N VAL A 31 -10.63 1.44 9.37
CA VAL A 31 -10.44 -0.01 9.50
C VAL A 31 -10.01 -0.35 10.93
N THR A 32 -10.64 -1.34 11.52
CA THR A 32 -10.25 -1.87 12.84
C THR A 32 -9.29 -3.05 12.70
N THR A 33 -8.55 -3.35 13.77
CA THR A 33 -7.62 -4.49 13.80
C THR A 33 -8.30 -5.83 13.49
N ASP A 34 -9.54 -5.99 13.95
CA ASP A 34 -10.32 -7.23 13.79
C ASP A 34 -10.74 -7.47 12.33
N GLN A 35 -10.74 -6.42 11.50
CA GLN A 35 -11.05 -6.52 10.07
C GLN A 35 -9.83 -6.91 9.22
N LEU A 36 -8.60 -6.71 9.73
CA LEU A 36 -7.38 -6.86 8.94
C LEU A 36 -7.20 -8.26 8.35
N GLY A 37 -7.56 -9.29 9.13
CA GLY A 37 -7.38 -10.70 8.79
C GLY A 37 -8.62 -11.37 8.20
N GLN A 38 -9.76 -10.67 8.10
CA GLN A 38 -10.99 -11.23 7.57
C GLN A 38 -10.81 -11.59 6.10
N ARG A 39 -11.38 -12.73 5.70
CA ARG A 39 -11.36 -13.23 4.33
C ARG A 39 -12.70 -13.84 3.98
N ASP A 40 -13.18 -13.52 2.78
CA ASP A 40 -14.20 -14.31 2.10
C ASP A 40 -13.55 -15.49 1.36
N VAL A 41 -14.37 -16.36 0.78
CA VAL A 41 -13.89 -17.54 0.04
C VAL A 41 -13.02 -17.11 -1.13
N ASP A 42 -11.77 -17.58 -1.14
CA ASP A 42 -10.75 -17.33 -2.18
C ASP A 42 -10.42 -15.84 -2.40
N SER A 43 -10.36 -15.06 -1.31
CA SER A 43 -10.01 -13.63 -1.34
C SER A 43 -8.72 -13.29 -0.58
N HIS A 44 -8.13 -12.16 -0.93
CA HIS A 44 -7.07 -11.53 -0.14
C HIS A 44 -7.67 -10.81 1.06
N SER A 45 -7.02 -10.92 2.22
CA SER A 45 -7.41 -10.12 3.38
C SER A 45 -7.08 -8.64 3.18
N LEU A 46 -7.66 -7.77 4.00
CA LEU A 46 -7.41 -6.33 3.91
C LEU A 46 -5.92 -6.00 4.06
N ILE A 47 -5.23 -6.64 5.01
CA ILE A 47 -3.78 -6.42 5.19
C ILE A 47 -2.97 -6.91 3.98
N GLU A 48 -3.36 -8.01 3.34
CA GLU A 48 -2.73 -8.49 2.10
C GLU A 48 -2.88 -7.48 0.96
N MET A 49 -4.05 -6.85 0.85
CA MET A 49 -4.32 -5.80 -0.14
C MET A 49 -3.47 -4.54 0.12
N VAL A 50 -3.32 -4.13 1.38
CA VAL A 50 -2.48 -2.98 1.74
C VAL A 50 -1.00 -3.26 1.45
N GLU A 51 -0.54 -4.48 1.74
CA GLU A 51 0.83 -4.90 1.39
C GLU A 51 1.05 -4.93 -0.12
N HIS A 52 0.08 -5.43 -0.90
CA HIS A 52 0.11 -5.36 -2.36
C HIS A 52 0.27 -3.92 -2.86
N MET A 53 -0.57 -2.99 -2.40
CA MET A 53 -0.46 -1.57 -2.76
C MET A 53 0.92 -0.98 -2.38
N THR A 54 1.46 -1.39 -1.23
CA THR A 54 2.77 -0.95 -0.74
C THR A 54 3.91 -1.46 -1.60
N ALA A 55 3.89 -2.75 -1.96
CA ALA A 55 4.90 -3.36 -2.83
C ALA A 55 4.96 -2.68 -4.20
N TRP A 56 3.80 -2.47 -4.84
CA TRP A 56 3.74 -1.82 -6.15
C TRP A 56 4.04 -0.31 -6.11
N ARG A 57 3.74 0.37 -4.99
CA ARG A 57 4.20 1.75 -4.79
C ARG A 57 5.72 1.82 -4.68
N ARG A 58 6.36 0.91 -3.93
CA ARG A 58 7.82 0.82 -3.84
C ARG A 58 8.44 0.53 -5.20
N PHE A 59 7.87 -0.39 -5.97
CA PHE A 59 8.28 -0.66 -7.35
C PHE A 59 8.31 0.61 -8.20
N ALA A 60 7.22 1.37 -8.24
CA ALA A 60 7.17 2.60 -9.03
C ALA A 60 8.24 3.61 -8.59
N VAL A 61 8.46 3.77 -7.28
CA VAL A 61 9.49 4.66 -6.73
C VAL A 61 10.90 4.19 -7.13
N GLU A 62 11.20 2.89 -7.01
CA GLU A 62 12.50 2.33 -7.38
C GLU A 62 12.79 2.51 -8.87
N LYS A 63 11.82 2.23 -9.75
CA LYS A 63 11.96 2.48 -11.19
C LYS A 63 12.20 3.96 -11.50
N LEU A 64 11.46 4.86 -10.85
CA LEU A 64 11.64 6.32 -11.02
C LEU A 64 12.98 6.82 -10.50
N ARG A 65 13.59 6.13 -9.52
CA ARG A 65 14.94 6.41 -9.01
C ARG A 65 16.06 5.83 -9.90
N GLY A 66 15.70 5.12 -10.97
CA GLY A 66 16.66 4.50 -11.90
C GLY A 66 17.05 3.07 -11.55
N ASN A 67 16.46 2.47 -10.51
CA ASN A 67 16.66 1.05 -10.19
C ASN A 67 15.83 0.18 -11.13
N THR A 68 16.33 -0.03 -12.35
CA THR A 68 15.60 -0.73 -13.41
C THR A 68 15.48 -2.23 -13.19
N THR A 69 16.25 -2.82 -12.28
CA THR A 69 16.22 -4.26 -11.98
C THR A 69 15.31 -4.63 -10.81
N TYR A 70 14.86 -3.66 -10.01
CA TYR A 70 13.90 -3.92 -8.93
C TYR A 70 12.60 -4.52 -9.49
N ASP A 71 12.08 -5.55 -8.85
CA ASP A 71 10.81 -6.17 -9.23
C ASP A 71 10.03 -6.65 -8.00
N VAL A 72 8.73 -6.88 -8.17
CA VAL A 72 7.86 -7.43 -7.12
C VAL A 72 7.63 -8.90 -7.44
N ASP A 73 8.23 -9.79 -6.67
CA ASP A 73 7.98 -11.22 -6.81
C ASP A 73 6.63 -11.64 -6.20
N ALA A 74 6.24 -12.89 -6.44
CA ALA A 74 4.99 -13.45 -5.94
C ALA A 74 4.90 -13.50 -4.41
N THR A 75 6.03 -13.50 -3.70
CA THR A 75 6.05 -13.53 -2.23
C THR A 75 5.79 -12.14 -1.64
N ALA A 76 6.22 -11.08 -2.34
CA ALA A 76 5.93 -9.69 -2.01
C ALA A 76 4.55 -9.23 -2.52
N ASN A 77 3.95 -9.96 -3.47
CA ASN A 77 2.63 -9.68 -4.04
C ASN A 77 1.53 -10.43 -3.28
N TYR A 78 0.84 -9.76 -2.36
CA TYR A 78 -0.11 -10.34 -1.38
C TYR A 78 0.54 -11.31 -0.38
N PRO A 79 1.55 -10.86 0.39
CA PRO A 79 2.22 -11.70 1.38
C PRO A 79 1.22 -12.17 2.43
N LYS A 80 1.29 -13.44 2.85
CA LYS A 80 0.44 -13.95 3.94
C LYS A 80 0.87 -13.34 5.28
N VAL A 81 0.20 -12.26 5.66
CA VAL A 81 0.45 -11.52 6.90
C VAL A 81 -0.54 -11.94 7.98
N ASP A 82 0.00 -12.25 9.16
CA ASP A 82 -0.78 -12.38 10.39
C ASP A 82 -0.84 -10.99 11.07
N PRO A 83 -2.01 -10.32 11.09
CA PRO A 83 -2.15 -8.98 11.65
C PRO A 83 -1.96 -8.94 13.18
N THR A 84 -1.98 -10.08 13.87
CA THR A 84 -1.77 -10.16 15.33
C THR A 84 -0.30 -10.35 15.69
N LYS A 85 0.53 -10.76 14.72
CA LYS A 85 1.97 -10.88 14.89
C LYS A 85 2.58 -9.49 14.89
N LYS A 86 3.00 -9.00 16.06
CA LYS A 86 3.78 -7.76 16.15
C LYS A 86 5.00 -7.88 15.24
N VAL A 87 5.09 -7.01 14.22
CA VAL A 87 6.32 -6.86 13.44
C VAL A 87 7.39 -6.46 14.44
N GLY A 88 8.37 -7.34 14.66
CA GLY A 88 9.54 -7.01 15.46
C GLY A 88 10.09 -5.69 14.95
N SER A 89 10.18 -4.70 15.82
CA SER A 89 10.74 -3.39 15.53
C SER A 89 12.15 -3.56 14.98
N SER A 90 12.29 -3.59 13.66
CA SER A 90 13.58 -3.42 13.01
C SER A 90 14.02 -1.97 13.21
N PRO A 91 15.30 -1.74 13.55
CA PRO A 91 15.76 -0.43 14.01
C PRO A 91 15.58 0.58 12.89
N SER A 92 15.03 1.73 13.25
CA SER A 92 15.06 2.92 12.38
C SER A 92 16.52 3.22 12.07
N THR A 93 16.95 2.92 10.84
CA THR A 93 18.17 3.52 10.32
C THR A 93 17.82 4.94 9.90
N VAL A 94 18.46 5.85 10.64
CA VAL A 94 18.48 7.31 10.55
C VAL A 94 18.86 7.81 9.15
#